data_AF-A0A1R3FWP6-F1
#
_entry.id   AF-A0A1R3FWP6-F1
#
_cell.length_a   1.000
_cell.length_b   1.000
_cell.length_c   1.000
_cell.angle_alpha   90.00
_cell.angle_beta   90.00
_cell.angle_gamma   90.00
#
_symmetry.space_group_name_H-M   'P 1'
#
loop_
_entity.id
_entity.type
_entity.pdbx_description
1 polymer ?
#
loop_
_entity_poly.entity_id
_entity_poly.type
_entity_poly.pdbx_seq_one_letter_code
_entity_poly.pdbx_strand_id
1 'polypeptide(L)'
;MAIWWARSSSRTIANHIKKCMNYKGGFMEGAVANQNCWSLLSLSHRRWPVSLAWNRGTALCSVQRFKSTVAETQLDLYSSSESDEEQSLDFPGGKVTYTSEMNFISESSNKRIPCFRVLNDDGQLIMDSDFPQVSKEVAVKMYSKMVTLQIMDSTFYEAQRQGRISFYLTSAGEEAINIASAAALTEQDIILPQYREPGVLLWRGFTLQEFANQCFGNKADYGKGRQMPIHYGSKKHNFVTISSPIAYDFLTQLPQAAGIAYSLKMDNKKACAVAYIGDGGTSEGDFHAGLNFAAVMEAPVIFFCRNNGWAISTHVSEQFRSDGIVVKGQGYGIRSIRVDGNDALAVYAAVSAAREMAINEQRPILIEALTYRVGHHSTSDDSTKYRELDEIDYWKMGRNPVNRFRNWVQSNGWWTEQQETELRNSIRKQLLQAIQVAEKTEKPPLTELFSDVYDHPPSNLEEQEIQLRQTINRHPNDYPCHVSV
;
A
#
# COMPACT_ATOMS: atom_id res chain seq x y z
N MET A 1 -11.88 12.74 -4.16
CA MET A 1 -12.21 13.39 -5.46
C MET A 1 -10.98 14.19 -5.90
N ALA A 2 -9.97 13.51 -6.45
CA ALA A 2 -8.76 14.14 -6.99
C ALA A 2 -8.98 14.39 -8.49
N ILE A 3 -8.94 15.66 -8.88
CA ILE A 3 -9.32 16.14 -10.21
C ILE A 3 -8.17 15.88 -11.19
N TRP A 4 -8.35 14.94 -12.12
CA TRP A 4 -7.50 14.78 -13.30
C TRP A 4 -7.93 15.79 -14.36
N TRP A 5 -7.18 16.88 -14.53
CA TRP A 5 -7.16 17.65 -15.78
C TRP A 5 -5.79 17.50 -16.43
N ALA A 6 -5.65 16.48 -17.26
CA ALA A 6 -4.59 16.46 -18.25
C ALA A 6 -4.89 17.56 -19.29
N ARG A 7 -4.13 18.65 -19.27
CA ARG A 7 -4.06 19.58 -20.41
C ARG A 7 -3.40 18.87 -21.59
N SER A 8 -4.20 18.17 -22.39
CA SER A 8 -3.78 17.68 -23.69
C SER A 8 -3.78 18.83 -24.69
N SER A 9 -2.59 19.29 -25.07
CA SER A 9 -2.37 20.10 -26.26
C SER A 9 -2.34 19.19 -27.49
N SER A 10 -3.49 18.91 -28.09
CA SER A 10 -3.50 18.39 -29.47
C SER A 10 -4.57 19.06 -30.33
N ARG A 11 -4.09 19.87 -31.28
CA ARG A 11 -4.88 20.59 -32.29
C ARG A 11 -5.42 19.68 -33.41
N THR A 12 -5.50 18.37 -33.19
CA THR A 12 -5.71 17.40 -34.29
C THR A 12 -7.10 16.77 -34.29
N ILE A 13 -7.86 16.85 -33.19
CA ILE A 13 -9.21 16.26 -33.08
C ILE A 13 -10.31 17.18 -33.66
N ALA A 14 -10.11 18.50 -33.60
CA ALA A 14 -11.08 19.49 -34.12
C ALA A 14 -11.25 19.45 -35.65
N ASN A 15 -10.27 18.92 -36.39
CA ASN A 15 -10.33 18.82 -37.85
C ASN A 15 -11.02 17.54 -38.36
N HIS A 16 -11.20 16.53 -37.50
CA HIS A 16 -11.86 15.29 -37.89
C HIS A 16 -13.39 15.38 -37.77
N ILE A 17 -13.88 16.11 -36.76
CA ILE A 17 -15.32 16.28 -36.52
C ILE A 17 -15.97 17.21 -37.57
N LYS A 18 -15.22 18.15 -38.16
CA LYS A 18 -15.71 19.02 -39.24
C LYS A 18 -15.94 18.31 -40.58
N LYS A 19 -15.42 17.09 -40.77
CA LYS A 19 -15.50 16.36 -42.04
C LYS A 19 -16.68 15.37 -42.11
N CYS A 20 -17.31 15.04 -40.98
CA CYS A 20 -18.38 14.02 -40.92
C CYS A 20 -19.81 14.59 -40.87
N MET A 21 -20.00 15.90 -40.82
CA MET A 21 -21.34 16.51 -40.84
C MET A 21 -21.57 17.27 -42.14
N ASN A 22 -21.86 16.51 -43.19
CA ASN A 22 -22.39 17.01 -44.45
C ASN A 22 -23.66 16.22 -44.75
N TYR A 23 -24.81 16.61 -44.20
CA TYR A 23 -26.10 16.33 -44.83
C TYR A 23 -27.16 17.36 -44.46
N LYS A 24 -27.96 17.67 -45.48
CA LYS A 24 -28.84 18.82 -45.69
C LYS A 24 -30.20 18.70 -44.97
N GLY A 25 -30.75 19.87 -44.64
CA GLY A 25 -32.20 20.15 -44.55
C GLY A 25 -32.81 19.93 -43.16
N GLY A 26 -33.63 20.82 -42.59
CA GLY A 26 -34.21 22.08 -43.05
C GLY A 26 -34.79 22.82 -41.84
N PHE A 27 -34.96 24.13 -42.00
CA PHE A 27 -35.52 25.07 -41.04
C PHE A 27 -36.91 24.68 -40.53
N MET A 28 -37.17 24.88 -39.23
CA MET A 28 -38.24 25.77 -38.76
C MET A 28 -38.02 26.18 -37.29
N GLU A 29 -38.17 27.49 -37.06
CA GLU A 29 -38.21 28.17 -35.76
C GLU A 29 -39.46 27.78 -34.96
N GLY A 30 -39.41 27.94 -33.62
CA GLY A 30 -40.64 28.20 -32.87
C GLY A 30 -40.67 27.78 -31.40
N ALA A 31 -40.71 28.79 -30.54
CA ALA A 31 -41.49 28.89 -29.31
C ALA A 31 -40.98 28.25 -27.99
N VAL A 32 -40.58 29.17 -27.12
CA VAL A 32 -40.68 29.16 -25.66
C VAL A 32 -42.11 28.83 -25.21
N ALA A 33 -42.29 27.91 -24.25
CA ALA A 33 -43.42 27.90 -23.32
C ALA A 33 -43.13 27.04 -22.09
N ASN A 34 -43.86 27.36 -21.03
CA ASN A 34 -43.56 27.20 -19.62
C ASN A 34 -44.43 26.08 -18.98
N GLN A 35 -44.08 25.70 -17.74
CA GLN A 35 -44.96 25.14 -16.67
C GLN A 35 -45.43 23.66 -16.70
N ASN A 36 -45.02 22.97 -15.62
CA ASN A 36 -45.79 22.17 -14.66
C ASN A 36 -47.05 21.40 -15.13
N CYS A 37 -47.03 20.07 -14.96
CA CYS A 37 -48.19 19.34 -14.44
C CYS A 37 -47.79 18.01 -13.77
N TRP A 38 -48.31 17.82 -12.55
CA TRP A 38 -48.37 16.56 -11.80
C TRP A 38 -49.58 15.74 -12.25
N SER A 39 -49.44 14.42 -12.41
CA SER A 39 -50.41 13.35 -12.07
C SER A 39 -49.95 12.01 -12.70
N LEU A 40 -49.61 11.02 -11.87
CA LEU A 40 -50.43 9.83 -11.54
C LEU A 40 -50.81 8.97 -12.75
N LEU A 41 -50.20 7.78 -12.84
CA LEU A 41 -50.85 6.57 -13.36
C LEU A 41 -50.17 5.33 -12.74
N SER A 42 -50.95 4.65 -11.89
CA SER A 42 -50.71 3.33 -11.30
C SER A 42 -50.80 2.22 -12.35
N LEU A 43 -49.93 1.21 -12.27
CA LEU A 43 -50.15 -0.07 -12.94
C LEU A 43 -49.87 -1.26 -12.01
N SER A 44 -50.86 -2.14 -12.02
CA SER A 44 -51.21 -3.18 -11.06
C SER A 44 -50.40 -4.46 -11.15
N HIS A 45 -50.24 -5.10 -9.98
CA HIS A 45 -49.80 -6.48 -9.78
C HIS A 45 -50.56 -7.52 -10.62
N ARG A 46 -49.83 -8.51 -11.15
CA ARG A 46 -50.35 -9.86 -11.42
C ARG A 46 -49.40 -10.90 -10.83
N ARG A 47 -49.90 -11.65 -9.83
CA ARG A 47 -49.30 -12.87 -9.28
C ARG A 47 -49.89 -14.07 -10.03
N TRP A 48 -49.04 -15.05 -10.34
CA TRP A 48 -49.45 -16.42 -10.66
C TRP A 48 -48.70 -17.37 -9.71
N PRO A 49 -49.35 -18.40 -9.13
CA PRO A 49 -48.74 -19.27 -8.14
C PRO A 49 -48.18 -20.53 -8.79
N VAL A 50 -46.96 -20.93 -8.43
CA VAL A 50 -46.51 -22.33 -8.58
C VAL A 50 -45.80 -22.72 -7.30
N SER A 51 -46.42 -23.65 -6.59
CA SER A 51 -45.88 -24.35 -5.43
C SER A 51 -44.88 -25.41 -5.88
N LEU A 52 -43.67 -25.38 -5.33
CA LEU A 52 -42.79 -26.55 -5.28
C LEU A 52 -42.02 -26.51 -3.97
N ALA A 53 -42.37 -27.46 -3.10
CA ALA A 53 -41.72 -27.74 -1.83
C ALA A 53 -40.31 -28.23 -2.07
N TRP A 54 -39.32 -27.72 -1.32
CA TRP A 54 -38.03 -28.37 -1.12
C TRP A 54 -37.56 -28.26 0.33
N ASN A 55 -36.87 -29.33 0.73
CA ASN A 55 -36.61 -29.81 2.07
C ASN A 55 -35.89 -28.83 3.00
N ARG A 56 -36.32 -28.85 4.27
CA ARG A 56 -35.57 -28.28 5.40
C ARG A 56 -34.34 -29.13 5.70
N GLY A 57 -33.19 -28.65 5.24
CA GLY A 57 -31.88 -28.97 5.83
C GLY A 57 -31.33 -27.71 6.49
N THR A 58 -31.76 -27.43 7.71
CA THR A 58 -31.21 -26.31 8.51
C THR A 58 -29.84 -26.70 9.06
N ALA A 59 -28.79 -26.47 8.28
CA ALA A 59 -27.46 -26.25 8.84
C ALA A 59 -27.47 -24.83 9.43
N LEU A 60 -27.80 -24.75 10.72
CA LEU A 60 -27.60 -23.54 11.52
C LEU A 60 -26.09 -23.30 11.64
N CYS A 61 -25.50 -22.60 10.68
CA CYS A 61 -24.27 -21.85 10.92
C CYS A 61 -24.62 -20.75 11.93
N SER A 62 -24.50 -21.07 13.22
CA SER A 62 -24.49 -20.06 14.27
C SER A 62 -23.23 -19.22 14.06
N VAL A 63 -23.36 -18.10 13.34
CA VAL A 63 -22.37 -17.04 13.42
C VAL A 63 -22.50 -16.48 14.83
N GLN A 64 -21.75 -17.05 15.78
CA GLN A 64 -21.52 -16.41 17.06
C GLN A 64 -20.77 -15.12 16.75
N ARG A 65 -21.51 -14.02 16.68
CA ARG A 65 -20.93 -12.68 16.78
C ARG A 65 -20.31 -12.66 18.18
N PHE A 66 -19.00 -12.89 18.26
CA PHE A 66 -18.26 -12.66 19.50
C PHE A 66 -18.66 -11.27 19.95
N LYS A 67 -19.18 -11.16 21.17
CA LYS A 67 -19.44 -9.86 21.78
C LYS A 67 -18.15 -9.08 21.59
N SER A 68 -18.25 -7.93 20.90
CA SER A 68 -17.22 -6.90 21.00
C SER A 68 -16.91 -6.81 22.48
N THR A 69 -15.67 -7.16 22.85
CA THR A 69 -15.14 -6.93 24.18
C THR A 69 -15.52 -5.50 24.50
N VAL A 70 -16.30 -5.33 25.56
CA VAL A 70 -16.87 -4.04 25.99
C VAL A 70 -15.83 -2.98 25.70
N ALA A 71 -16.16 -2.03 24.80
CA ALA A 71 -15.30 -0.90 24.51
C ALA A 71 -14.82 -0.40 25.87
N GLU A 72 -13.51 -0.52 26.12
CA GLU A 72 -12.90 -0.16 27.39
C GLU A 72 -13.51 1.17 27.80
N THR A 73 -14.12 1.22 28.98
CA THR A 73 -14.79 2.41 29.49
C THR A 73 -13.83 3.57 29.27
N GLN A 74 -14.15 4.44 28.31
CA GLN A 74 -13.25 5.49 27.85
C GLN A 74 -13.36 6.67 28.84
N LEU A 75 -13.14 6.39 30.12
CA LEU A 75 -13.33 7.19 31.33
C LEU A 75 -12.47 6.43 32.38
N ASP A 76 -11.29 6.86 32.85
CA ASP A 76 -10.97 8.11 33.53
C ASP A 76 -9.44 8.37 33.52
N LEU A 77 -8.91 9.09 32.52
CA LEU A 77 -7.50 9.56 32.56
C LEU A 77 -7.35 11.09 32.56
N TYR A 78 -8.46 11.81 32.68
CA TYR A 78 -8.47 13.19 33.13
C TYR A 78 -9.15 13.22 34.49
N SER A 79 -8.35 13.27 35.56
CA SER A 79 -8.67 13.77 36.90
C SER A 79 -10.15 14.20 37.09
N SER A 80 -11.05 13.24 37.33
CA SER A 80 -12.41 13.55 37.73
C SER A 80 -12.38 13.90 39.22
N SER A 81 -12.43 15.19 39.54
CA SER A 81 -12.83 15.60 40.88
C SER A 81 -14.30 15.21 41.09
N GLU A 82 -14.68 14.86 42.32
CA GLU A 82 -16.07 14.51 42.70
C GLU A 82 -17.13 15.59 42.33
N SER A 83 -16.71 16.77 41.87
CA SER A 83 -17.56 17.84 41.33
C SER A 83 -18.12 17.58 39.93
N ASP A 84 -17.57 16.64 39.15
CA ASP A 84 -17.92 16.47 37.73
C ASP A 84 -19.14 15.55 37.50
N GLU A 85 -19.57 14.79 38.51
CA GLU A 85 -20.75 13.91 38.38
C GLU A 85 -22.07 14.71 38.24
N GLU A 86 -22.16 15.91 38.81
CA GLU A 86 -23.37 16.76 38.76
C GLU A 86 -23.60 17.46 37.40
N GLN A 87 -22.60 17.50 36.50
CA GLN A 87 -22.67 18.23 35.23
C GLN A 87 -22.56 17.33 34.00
N SER A 88 -23.17 16.14 34.05
CA SER A 88 -23.10 15.16 32.95
C SER A 88 -24.48 14.84 32.34
N LEU A 89 -24.51 14.68 31.03
CA LEU A 89 -25.65 14.18 30.27
C LEU A 89 -25.41 12.71 29.90
N ASP A 90 -26.43 11.89 30.04
CA ASP A 90 -26.36 10.47 29.68
C ASP A 90 -26.86 10.25 28.24
N PHE A 91 -25.96 9.86 27.35
CA PHE A 91 -26.26 9.51 25.97
C PHE A 91 -25.94 8.04 25.69
N PRO A 92 -26.50 7.42 24.64
CA PRO A 92 -26.24 6.00 24.32
C PRO A 92 -24.75 5.64 24.12
N GLY A 93 -23.89 6.62 23.87
CA GLY A 93 -22.44 6.45 23.70
C GLY A 93 -21.60 6.68 24.98
N GLY A 94 -22.23 6.99 26.12
CA GLY A 94 -21.57 7.30 27.39
C GLY A 94 -22.01 8.64 27.98
N LYS A 95 -21.60 8.88 29.24
CA LYS A 95 -21.82 10.16 29.91
C LYS A 95 -20.91 11.23 29.29
N VAL A 96 -21.48 12.41 29.01
CA VAL A 96 -20.77 13.56 28.44
C VAL A 96 -21.00 14.78 29.31
N THR A 97 -19.93 15.42 29.78
CA THR A 97 -20.01 16.68 30.52
C THR A 97 -20.54 17.80 29.62
N TYR A 98 -21.50 18.60 30.10
CA TYR A 98 -22.02 19.74 29.33
C TYR A 98 -21.33 21.06 29.74
N THR A 99 -21.24 22.01 28.80
CA THR A 99 -20.75 23.38 29.05
C THR A 99 -21.73 24.39 28.45
N SER A 100 -21.86 25.56 29.09
CA SER A 100 -22.63 26.69 28.56
C SER A 100 -21.82 27.59 27.63
N GLU A 101 -20.49 27.40 27.56
CA GLU A 101 -19.61 28.17 26.68
C GLU A 101 -19.59 27.58 25.26
N MET A 102 -19.84 28.44 24.27
CA MET A 102 -19.79 28.06 22.86
C MET A 102 -18.35 28.08 22.35
N ASN A 103 -17.65 26.95 22.44
CA ASN A 103 -16.27 26.79 21.99
C ASN A 103 -16.16 25.68 20.91
N PHE A 104 -15.63 26.01 19.74
CA PHE A 104 -15.30 25.02 18.72
C PHE A 104 -13.95 24.38 19.01
N ILE A 105 -13.82 23.08 18.74
CA ILE A 105 -12.53 22.40 18.77
C ILE A 105 -11.72 22.84 17.55
N SER A 106 -10.52 23.37 17.78
CA SER A 106 -9.58 23.81 16.75
C SER A 106 -9.24 22.68 15.77
N GLU A 107 -8.95 23.02 14.51
CA GLU A 107 -8.60 22.04 13.48
C GLU A 107 -7.25 21.36 13.76
N SER A 108 -6.41 22.00 14.59
CA SER A 108 -5.14 21.46 15.04
C SER A 108 -4.77 21.97 16.44
N SER A 109 -3.95 21.20 17.14
CA SER A 109 -3.30 21.62 18.37
C SER A 109 -2.20 22.65 18.09
N ASN A 110 -1.96 23.56 19.03
CA ASN A 110 -0.88 24.55 18.94
C ASN A 110 0.53 23.92 18.78
N LYS A 111 0.69 22.65 19.13
CA LYS A 111 1.93 21.88 18.96
C LYS A 111 1.64 20.66 18.10
N ARG A 112 2.52 20.39 17.13
CA ARG A 112 2.49 19.18 16.31
C ARG A 112 2.89 17.95 17.12
N ILE A 113 2.38 16.78 16.74
CA ILE A 113 2.79 15.50 17.32
C ILE A 113 4.28 15.27 17.02
N PRO A 114 5.10 14.97 18.05
CA PRO A 114 6.53 14.79 17.90
C PRO A 114 6.85 13.56 17.05
N CYS A 115 8.04 13.58 16.44
CA CYS A 115 8.57 12.51 15.62
C CYS A 115 9.56 11.68 16.44
N PHE A 116 9.24 10.42 16.69
CA PHE A 116 10.11 9.49 17.40
C PHE A 116 11.36 9.18 16.57
N ARG A 117 12.53 9.24 17.23
CA ARG A 117 13.84 9.22 16.61
C ARG A 117 14.88 8.69 17.60
N VAL A 118 15.84 7.90 17.11
CA VAL A 118 16.89 7.25 17.89
C VAL A 118 18.28 7.72 17.45
N LEU A 119 18.50 7.89 16.14
CA LEU A 119 19.75 8.31 15.54
C LEU A 119 19.69 9.76 15.06
N ASN A 120 20.68 10.58 15.42
CA ASN A 120 20.86 11.91 14.83
C ASN A 120 21.29 11.84 13.35
N ASP A 121 21.42 12.98 12.65
CA ASP A 121 21.67 12.99 11.20
C ASP A 121 23.05 12.37 10.87
N ASP A 122 23.99 12.39 11.82
CA ASP A 122 25.32 11.80 11.71
C ASP A 122 25.36 10.29 12.02
N GLY A 123 24.26 9.69 12.46
CA GLY A 123 24.18 8.27 12.84
C GLY A 123 24.65 7.97 14.26
N GLN A 124 24.69 8.96 15.14
CA GLN A 124 24.96 8.79 16.57
C GLN A 124 23.66 8.66 17.36
N LEU A 125 23.69 7.92 18.47
CA LEU A 125 22.54 7.78 19.36
C LEU A 125 22.20 9.12 20.03
N ILE A 126 20.92 9.46 20.03
CA ILE A 126 20.39 10.58 20.81
C ILE A 126 20.36 10.17 22.28
N MET A 127 20.76 11.07 23.18
CA MET A 127 20.70 10.84 24.63
C MET A 127 19.28 10.48 25.07
N ASP A 128 19.16 9.54 26.01
CA ASP A 128 17.89 9.06 26.57
C ASP A 128 16.92 8.43 25.54
N SER A 129 17.43 7.97 24.39
CA SER A 129 16.63 7.20 23.44
C SER A 129 16.29 5.82 23.99
N ASP A 130 15.00 5.56 24.20
CA ASP A 130 14.48 4.23 24.56
C ASP A 130 14.25 3.42 23.29
N PHE A 131 15.08 2.39 23.06
CA PHE A 131 14.91 1.47 21.95
C PHE A 131 15.43 0.06 22.30
N PRO A 132 14.81 -1.00 21.74
CA PRO A 132 15.29 -2.36 21.91
C PRO A 132 16.67 -2.50 21.27
N GLN A 133 17.64 -2.99 22.05
CA GLN A 133 19.00 -3.21 21.56
C GLN A 133 19.00 -4.19 20.39
N VAL A 134 19.55 -3.75 19.26
CA VAL A 134 19.65 -4.56 18.04
C VAL A 134 20.99 -5.29 18.04
N SER A 135 20.97 -6.61 17.83
CA SER A 135 22.20 -7.39 17.76
C SER A 135 23.05 -6.99 16.55
N LYS A 136 24.38 -7.20 16.65
CA LYS A 136 25.32 -6.94 15.55
C LYS A 136 24.88 -7.63 14.25
N GLU A 137 24.44 -8.87 14.34
CA GLU A 137 24.04 -9.69 13.19
C GLU A 137 22.82 -9.09 12.49
N VAL A 138 21.82 -8.68 13.26
CA VAL A 138 20.60 -8.04 12.74
C VAL A 138 20.95 -6.68 12.13
N ALA A 139 21.75 -5.86 12.81
CA ALA A 139 22.20 -4.56 12.32
C ALA A 139 22.94 -4.68 10.98
N VAL A 140 23.96 -5.53 10.91
CA VAL A 140 24.74 -5.75 9.68
C VAL A 140 23.88 -6.31 8.55
N LYS A 141 22.94 -7.21 8.87
CA LYS A 141 21.98 -7.72 7.89
C LYS A 141 21.06 -6.62 7.38
N MET A 142 20.51 -5.77 8.24
CA MET A 142 19.65 -4.66 7.84
C MET A 142 20.39 -3.71 6.91
N TYR A 143 21.61 -3.33 7.28
CA TYR A 143 22.46 -2.49 6.43
C TYR A 143 22.72 -3.13 5.06
N SER A 144 23.15 -4.39 5.05
CA SER A 144 23.46 -5.12 3.82
C SER A 144 22.25 -5.21 2.88
N LYS A 145 21.04 -5.40 3.44
CA LYS A 145 19.79 -5.46 2.67
C LYS A 145 19.34 -4.09 2.17
N MET A 146 19.56 -3.01 2.92
CA MET A 146 19.32 -1.65 2.44
C MET A 146 20.21 -1.31 1.23
N VAL A 147 21.51 -1.64 1.30
CA VAL A 147 22.43 -1.47 0.17
C VAL A 147 22.01 -2.34 -1.01
N THR A 148 21.56 -3.58 -0.76
CA THR A 148 21.07 -4.48 -1.81
C THR A 148 19.85 -3.89 -2.53
N LEU A 149 18.88 -3.34 -1.79
CA LEU A 149 17.71 -2.69 -2.36
C LEU A 149 18.10 -1.47 -3.22
N GLN A 150 19.01 -0.62 -2.75
CA GLN A 150 19.46 0.55 -3.51
C GLN A 150 20.12 0.16 -4.85
N ILE A 151 20.96 -0.88 -4.85
CA ILE A 151 21.64 -1.35 -6.08
C ILE A 151 20.64 -2.06 -7.01
N MET A 152 19.74 -2.86 -6.44
CA MET A 152 18.66 -3.52 -7.17
C MET A 152 17.82 -2.50 -7.93
N ASP A 153 17.37 -1.45 -7.24
CA ASP A 153 16.57 -0.39 -7.83
C ASP A 153 17.30 0.34 -8.95
N SER A 154 18.56 0.72 -8.73
CA SER A 154 19.37 1.37 -9.77
C SER A 154 19.52 0.48 -11.00
N THR A 155 19.72 -0.83 -10.81
CA THR A 155 19.97 -1.77 -11.91
C THR A 155 18.70 -2.04 -12.73
N PHE A 156 17.57 -2.28 -12.08
CA PHE A 156 16.31 -2.51 -12.78
C PHE A 156 15.73 -1.23 -13.40
N TYR A 157 15.94 -0.07 -12.78
CA TYR A 157 15.58 1.21 -13.39
C TYR A 157 16.28 1.40 -14.74
N GLU A 158 17.61 1.15 -14.80
CA GLU A 158 18.35 1.20 -16.05
C GLU A 158 17.92 0.12 -17.06
N ALA A 159 17.60 -1.10 -16.59
CA ALA A 159 17.05 -2.14 -17.46
C ALA A 159 15.72 -1.69 -18.10
N GLN A 160 14.88 -0.96 -17.37
CA GLN A 160 13.66 -0.38 -17.89
C GLN A 160 13.95 0.73 -18.91
N ARG A 161 14.93 1.61 -18.65
CA ARG A 161 15.35 2.65 -19.61
C ARG A 161 15.90 2.07 -20.92
N GLN A 162 16.48 0.88 -20.88
CA GLN A 162 16.91 0.12 -22.05
C GLN A 162 15.75 -0.61 -22.77
N GLY A 163 14.53 -0.55 -22.25
CA GLY A 163 13.36 -1.24 -22.80
C GLY A 163 13.34 -2.76 -22.55
N ARG A 164 14.18 -3.27 -21.64
CA ARG A 164 14.28 -4.71 -21.34
C ARG A 164 13.12 -5.20 -20.48
N ILE A 165 12.60 -4.32 -19.62
CA ILE A 165 11.36 -4.51 -18.86
C ILE A 165 10.41 -3.34 -19.13
N SER A 166 9.11 -3.55 -18.97
CA SER A 166 8.09 -2.56 -19.36
C SER A 166 7.97 -1.39 -18.35
N PHE A 167 8.09 -1.66 -17.06
CA PHE A 167 7.84 -0.69 -15.98
C PHE A 167 8.73 -0.95 -14.78
N TYR A 168 9.04 0.09 -14.00
CA TYR A 168 9.74 -0.07 -12.72
C TYR A 168 9.48 1.10 -11.76
N LEU A 169 9.55 0.85 -10.46
CA LEU A 169 9.47 1.83 -9.37
C LEU A 169 10.68 1.66 -8.45
N THR A 170 11.29 2.77 -8.05
CA THR A 170 12.39 2.75 -7.07
C THR A 170 11.87 3.08 -5.67
N SER A 171 12.56 2.59 -4.63
CA SER A 171 12.25 2.87 -3.23
C SER A 171 13.31 3.78 -2.60
N ALA A 172 13.97 4.61 -3.41
CA ALA A 172 15.07 5.48 -2.99
C ALA A 172 14.58 6.53 -1.96
N GLY A 173 15.20 6.53 -0.78
CA GLY A 173 14.80 7.30 0.39
C GLY A 173 13.94 6.51 1.39
N GLU A 174 13.37 5.37 0.98
CA GLU A 174 12.46 4.54 1.78
C GLU A 174 13.08 3.17 2.15
N GLU A 175 14.40 3.02 2.00
CA GLU A 175 15.10 1.75 2.24
C GLU A 175 15.06 1.34 3.72
N ALA A 176 15.23 2.29 4.64
CA ALA A 176 15.14 2.03 6.07
C ALA A 176 13.75 1.57 6.47
N ILE A 177 12.69 2.23 5.98
CA ILE A 177 11.30 1.82 6.21
C ILE A 177 11.10 0.36 5.81
N ASN A 178 11.52 0.02 4.59
CA ASN A 178 11.37 -1.31 4.03
C ASN A 178 12.03 -2.39 4.90
N ILE A 179 13.31 -2.21 5.18
CA ILE A 179 14.13 -3.26 5.80
C ILE A 179 13.91 -3.32 7.31
N ALA A 180 13.87 -2.17 7.99
CA ALA A 180 13.74 -2.12 9.44
C ALA A 180 12.34 -2.56 9.91
N SER A 181 11.28 -2.17 9.19
CA SER A 181 9.93 -2.66 9.52
C SER A 181 9.85 -4.17 9.36
N ALA A 182 10.39 -4.74 8.27
CA ALA A 182 10.41 -6.18 8.07
C ALA A 182 11.26 -6.93 9.11
N ALA A 183 12.34 -6.33 9.60
CA ALA A 183 13.20 -6.89 10.63
C ALA A 183 12.51 -7.02 11.99
N ALA A 184 11.57 -6.12 12.30
CA ALA A 184 10.79 -6.15 13.54
C ALA A 184 9.60 -7.13 13.50
N LEU A 185 9.34 -7.76 12.34
CA LEU A 185 8.23 -8.70 12.13
C LEU A 185 8.73 -10.14 12.08
N THR A 186 7.81 -11.06 12.35
CA THR A 186 8.04 -12.50 12.24
C THR A 186 7.56 -13.03 10.88
N GLU A 187 8.03 -14.21 10.49
CA GLU A 187 7.60 -14.85 9.23
C GLU A 187 6.11 -15.17 9.20
N GLN A 188 5.46 -15.31 10.36
CA GLN A 188 4.02 -15.60 10.50
C GLN A 188 3.15 -14.36 10.28
N ASP A 189 3.70 -13.15 10.41
CA ASP A 189 2.96 -11.91 10.17
C ASP A 189 2.68 -11.78 8.67
N ILE A 190 1.46 -11.36 8.34
CA ILE A 190 0.99 -11.26 6.95
C ILE A 190 1.20 -9.84 6.45
N ILE A 191 1.91 -9.69 5.33
CA ILE A 191 2.23 -8.40 4.74
C ILE A 191 1.28 -8.08 3.60
N LEU A 192 0.67 -6.91 3.67
CA LEU A 192 -0.14 -6.30 2.63
C LEU A 192 0.59 -5.04 2.13
N PRO A 193 1.41 -5.19 1.07
CA PRO A 193 2.19 -4.10 0.51
C PRO A 193 1.33 -3.14 -0.31
N GLN A 194 1.91 -2.00 -0.70
CA GLN A 194 1.36 -1.12 -1.72
C GLN A 194 2.08 -1.33 -3.06
N TYR A 195 3.36 -0.98 -3.15
CA TYR A 195 4.22 -1.15 -4.34
C TYR A 195 5.67 -0.67 -4.12
N ARG A 196 5.98 -0.01 -2.98
CA ARG A 196 7.34 0.41 -2.60
C ARG A 196 7.90 -0.44 -1.45
N GLU A 197 7.40 -1.67 -1.31
CA GLU A 197 7.81 -2.60 -0.27
C GLU A 197 8.70 -3.78 -0.75
N PRO A 198 9.50 -3.69 -1.85
CA PRO A 198 10.31 -4.83 -2.27
C PRO A 198 11.39 -5.19 -1.25
N GLY A 199 11.82 -4.26 -0.39
CA GLY A 199 12.76 -4.55 0.68
C GLY A 199 12.19 -5.47 1.76
N VAL A 200 10.88 -5.44 1.99
CA VAL A 200 10.22 -6.37 2.94
C VAL A 200 10.35 -7.81 2.45
N LEU A 201 10.10 -8.05 1.16
CA LEU A 201 10.33 -9.35 0.53
C LEU A 201 11.81 -9.75 0.56
N LEU A 202 12.71 -8.81 0.25
CA LEU A 202 14.15 -9.04 0.25
C LEU A 202 14.69 -9.44 1.65
N TRP A 203 14.10 -8.88 2.72
CA TRP A 203 14.40 -9.26 4.10
C TRP A 203 13.93 -10.68 4.42
N ARG A 204 12.71 -11.03 3.98
CA ARG A 204 12.09 -12.35 4.18
C ARG A 204 12.69 -13.47 3.35
N GLY A 205 13.67 -13.17 2.48
CA GLY A 205 14.43 -14.18 1.75
C GLY A 205 14.03 -14.37 0.28
N PHE A 206 13.21 -13.47 -0.27
CA PHE A 206 12.96 -13.42 -1.70
C PHE A 206 14.26 -13.09 -2.44
N THR A 207 14.60 -13.94 -3.41
CA THR A 207 15.87 -13.92 -4.12
C THR A 207 15.86 -12.87 -5.22
N LEU A 208 17.05 -12.37 -5.57
CA LEU A 208 17.22 -11.45 -6.70
C LEU A 208 16.78 -12.06 -8.04
N GLN A 209 16.88 -13.40 -8.16
CA GLN A 209 16.37 -14.12 -9.32
C GLN A 209 14.84 -14.09 -9.39
N GLU A 210 14.15 -14.28 -8.26
CA GLU A 210 12.69 -14.20 -8.23
C GLU A 210 12.20 -12.78 -8.56
N PHE A 211 12.87 -11.73 -8.05
CA PHE A 211 12.59 -10.35 -8.47
C PHE A 211 12.75 -10.16 -9.98
N ALA A 212 13.86 -10.65 -10.55
CA ALA A 212 14.10 -10.57 -11.99
C ALA A 212 13.02 -11.34 -12.77
N ASN A 213 12.66 -12.56 -12.34
CA ASN A 213 11.67 -13.37 -13.03
C ASN A 213 10.30 -12.68 -13.14
N GLN A 214 9.85 -12.03 -12.05
CA GLN A 214 8.60 -11.27 -12.05
C GLN A 214 8.70 -10.03 -12.96
N CYS A 215 9.79 -9.25 -12.86
CA CYS A 215 9.96 -8.06 -13.70
C CYS A 215 10.03 -8.39 -15.21
N PHE A 216 10.58 -9.55 -15.56
CA PHE A 216 10.62 -10.02 -16.94
C PHE A 216 9.36 -10.79 -17.35
N GLY A 217 8.47 -11.16 -16.42
CA GLY A 217 7.28 -11.97 -16.70
C GLY A 217 7.63 -13.29 -17.39
N ASN A 218 8.65 -14.01 -16.91
CA ASN A 218 9.08 -15.27 -17.50
C ASN A 218 8.38 -16.48 -16.83
N LYS A 219 8.59 -17.69 -17.35
CA LYS A 219 7.92 -18.91 -16.83
C LYS A 219 8.25 -19.28 -15.38
N ALA A 220 9.30 -18.71 -14.82
CA ALA A 220 9.71 -18.91 -13.42
C ALA A 220 9.11 -17.85 -12.48
N ASP A 221 8.29 -16.93 -12.99
CA ASP A 221 7.47 -16.04 -12.18
C ASP A 221 6.28 -16.80 -11.57
N TYR A 222 6.11 -16.69 -10.25
CA TYR A 222 4.94 -17.24 -9.54
C TYR A 222 3.64 -16.59 -10.00
N GLY A 223 3.69 -15.33 -10.46
CA GLY A 223 2.56 -14.60 -11.05
C GLY A 223 2.26 -14.96 -12.51
N LYS A 224 3.00 -15.91 -13.08
CA LYS A 224 2.83 -16.42 -14.46
C LYS A 224 2.87 -15.30 -15.51
N GLY A 225 3.63 -14.22 -15.26
CA GLY A 225 3.78 -13.08 -16.16
C GLY A 225 2.49 -12.28 -16.41
N ARG A 226 1.45 -12.45 -15.58
CA ARG A 226 0.14 -11.81 -15.78
C ARG A 226 0.09 -10.37 -15.30
N GLN A 227 0.90 -10.03 -14.30
CA GLN A 227 0.91 -8.71 -13.68
C GLN A 227 2.03 -7.84 -14.22
N MET A 228 1.86 -6.52 -14.04
CA MET A 228 2.90 -5.54 -14.33
C MET A 228 4.17 -5.85 -13.52
N PRO A 229 5.37 -5.58 -14.05
CA PRO A 229 6.60 -5.60 -13.24
C PRO A 229 6.41 -4.80 -11.96
N ILE A 230 7.06 -5.22 -10.87
CA ILE A 230 6.96 -4.72 -9.48
C ILE A 230 5.73 -5.18 -8.68
N HIS A 231 4.80 -5.92 -9.29
CA HIS A 231 3.68 -6.52 -8.55
C HIS A 231 4.06 -7.87 -7.97
N TYR A 232 5.00 -7.82 -7.03
CA TYR A 232 5.48 -9.01 -6.35
C TYR A 232 4.41 -9.62 -5.45
N GLY A 233 4.47 -10.94 -5.30
CA GLY A 233 3.61 -11.72 -4.42
C GLY A 233 4.31 -13.01 -4.03
N SER A 234 4.17 -13.44 -2.78
CA SER A 234 4.76 -14.71 -2.36
C SER A 234 4.04 -15.31 -1.16
N LYS A 235 3.31 -16.40 -1.40
CA LYS A 235 2.68 -17.20 -0.34
C LYS A 235 3.70 -17.73 0.66
N LYS A 236 4.88 -18.16 0.19
CA LYS A 236 5.97 -18.67 1.05
C LYS A 236 6.42 -17.64 2.10
N HIS A 237 6.43 -16.37 1.72
CA HIS A 237 6.92 -15.29 2.57
C HIS A 237 5.78 -14.51 3.25
N ASN A 238 4.55 -15.04 3.26
CA ASN A 238 3.34 -14.38 3.76
C ASN A 238 3.20 -12.93 3.26
N PHE A 239 3.46 -12.74 1.97
CA PHE A 239 3.40 -11.45 1.31
C PHE A 239 2.31 -11.50 0.24
N VAL A 240 1.21 -10.80 0.50
CA VAL A 240 0.05 -10.74 -0.40
C VAL A 240 0.47 -10.07 -1.70
N THR A 241 0.02 -10.63 -2.82
CA THR A 241 0.35 -10.12 -4.14
C THR A 241 -0.18 -8.69 -4.32
N ILE A 242 0.69 -7.80 -4.77
CA ILE A 242 0.34 -6.42 -5.11
C ILE A 242 -0.68 -6.38 -6.27
N SER A 243 -1.58 -5.40 -6.27
CA SER A 243 -2.57 -5.15 -7.33
C SER A 243 -2.51 -3.70 -7.81
N SER A 244 -2.48 -3.46 -9.14
CA SER A 244 -2.29 -2.15 -9.80
C SER A 244 -3.22 -0.93 -9.60
N PRO A 245 -4.44 -0.96 -9.04
CA PRO A 245 -5.37 0.16 -9.32
C PRO A 245 -5.18 1.40 -8.42
N ILE A 246 -4.43 2.42 -8.88
CA ILE A 246 -4.04 3.64 -8.08
C ILE A 246 -5.19 4.64 -7.93
N ALA A 247 -6.37 4.25 -8.39
CA ALA A 247 -7.57 5.09 -8.35
C ALA A 247 -8.84 4.35 -7.88
N TYR A 248 -8.80 3.05 -7.55
CA TYR A 248 -9.99 2.36 -7.00
C TYR A 248 -9.71 1.07 -6.19
N ASP A 249 -8.56 0.38 -6.34
CA ASP A 249 -8.31 -0.92 -5.65
C ASP A 249 -6.95 -1.10 -4.94
N PHE A 250 -5.96 -0.20 -5.08
CA PHE A 250 -4.68 -0.23 -4.31
C PHE A 250 -4.84 0.07 -2.81
N LEU A 251 -6.08 0.17 -2.33
CA LEU A 251 -6.40 0.28 -0.91
C LEU A 251 -7.45 -0.70 -0.44
N THR A 252 -7.93 -1.60 -1.30
CA THR A 252 -8.70 -2.77 -0.87
C THR A 252 -7.89 -3.60 0.12
N GLN A 253 -6.55 -3.53 0.07
CA GLN A 253 -5.71 -4.21 1.04
C GLN A 253 -5.87 -3.68 2.47
N LEU A 254 -6.35 -2.44 2.70
CA LEU A 254 -6.56 -1.96 4.07
C LEU A 254 -7.72 -2.67 4.78
N PRO A 255 -8.97 -2.68 4.25
CA PRO A 255 -10.03 -3.48 4.83
C PRO A 255 -9.74 -4.99 4.73
N GLN A 256 -9.04 -5.47 3.69
CA GLN A 256 -8.60 -6.88 3.64
C GLN A 256 -7.60 -7.19 4.76
N ALA A 257 -6.65 -6.30 5.07
CA ALA A 257 -5.72 -6.46 6.18
C ALA A 257 -6.45 -6.54 7.51
N ALA A 258 -7.46 -5.69 7.71
CA ALA A 258 -8.33 -5.75 8.90
C ALA A 258 -9.08 -7.09 8.97
N GLY A 259 -9.60 -7.59 7.84
CA GLY A 259 -10.27 -8.90 7.76
C GLY A 259 -9.32 -10.09 8.02
N ILE A 260 -8.11 -10.05 7.45
CA ILE A 260 -7.07 -11.07 7.68
C ILE A 260 -6.63 -11.05 9.15
N ALA A 261 -6.37 -9.87 9.72
CA ALA A 261 -6.04 -9.72 11.14
C ALA A 261 -7.18 -10.25 12.03
N TYR A 262 -8.43 -9.96 11.68
CA TYR A 262 -9.58 -10.51 12.39
C TYR A 262 -9.64 -12.04 12.30
N SER A 263 -9.30 -12.63 11.15
CA SER A 263 -9.16 -14.09 11.01
C SER A 263 -8.04 -14.65 11.88
N LEU A 264 -6.88 -13.96 11.97
CA LEU A 264 -5.77 -14.37 12.85
C LEU A 264 -6.18 -14.35 14.32
N LYS A 265 -6.97 -13.34 14.73
CA LYS A 265 -7.59 -13.24 16.05
C LYS A 265 -8.54 -14.42 16.32
N MET A 266 -9.44 -14.72 15.38
CA MET A 266 -10.37 -15.84 15.50
C MET A 266 -9.65 -17.18 15.63
N ASP A 267 -8.51 -17.34 14.93
CA ASP A 267 -7.66 -18.52 15.00
C ASP A 267 -6.74 -18.56 16.24
N ASN A 268 -6.77 -17.53 17.11
CA ASN A 268 -5.84 -17.34 18.23
C ASN A 268 -4.35 -17.43 17.84
N LYS A 269 -4.01 -16.96 16.63
CA LYS A 269 -2.62 -16.93 16.16
C LYS A 269 -1.89 -15.74 16.77
N LYS A 270 -0.65 -15.98 17.23
CA LYS A 270 0.27 -14.92 17.68
C LYS A 270 0.95 -14.21 16.50
N ALA A 271 0.13 -13.67 15.60
CA ALA A 271 0.56 -12.98 14.40
C ALA A 271 -0.36 -11.79 14.13
N CYS A 272 0.14 -10.79 13.43
CA CYS A 272 -0.60 -9.62 13.00
C CYS A 272 -0.59 -9.49 11.47
N ALA A 273 -1.50 -8.67 10.95
CA ALA A 273 -1.39 -8.18 9.57
C ALA A 273 -0.70 -6.82 9.56
N VAL A 274 0.12 -6.54 8.56
CA VAL A 274 0.78 -5.25 8.38
C VAL A 274 0.44 -4.70 7.01
N ALA A 275 -0.22 -3.55 6.98
CA ALA A 275 -0.68 -2.91 5.75
C ALA A 275 0.11 -1.64 5.50
N TYR A 276 0.86 -1.60 4.40
CA TYR A 276 1.64 -0.43 3.99
C TYR A 276 0.80 0.51 3.12
N ILE A 277 0.95 1.81 3.34
CA ILE A 277 0.21 2.84 2.62
C ILE A 277 1.04 4.10 2.43
N GLY A 278 0.97 4.76 1.28
CA GLY A 278 1.53 6.11 1.08
C GLY A 278 0.59 7.22 1.60
N ASP A 279 1.12 8.40 1.91
CA ASP A 279 0.33 9.57 2.32
C ASP A 279 -0.86 9.86 1.38
N GLY A 280 -0.63 9.76 0.07
CA GLY A 280 -1.66 9.87 -0.95
C GLY A 280 -2.86 8.93 -0.75
N GLY A 281 -2.56 7.66 -0.47
CA GLY A 281 -3.58 6.62 -0.29
C GLY A 281 -4.50 6.88 0.90
N THR A 282 -4.06 7.64 1.90
CA THR A 282 -4.87 7.91 3.10
C THR A 282 -6.10 8.80 2.85
N SER A 283 -6.27 9.27 1.61
CA SER A 283 -7.40 10.11 1.19
C SER A 283 -8.50 9.34 0.46
N GLU A 284 -8.33 8.04 0.25
CA GLU A 284 -9.36 7.17 -0.32
C GLU A 284 -10.30 6.62 0.75
N GLY A 285 -11.50 6.23 0.33
CA GLY A 285 -12.55 5.73 1.23
C GLY A 285 -12.17 4.45 1.99
N ASP A 286 -11.37 3.58 1.38
CA ASP A 286 -10.93 2.32 1.99
C ASP A 286 -10.00 2.53 3.19
N PHE A 287 -9.29 3.66 3.27
CA PHE A 287 -8.54 4.04 4.47
C PHE A 287 -9.47 4.23 5.66
N HIS A 288 -10.57 4.98 5.46
CA HIS A 288 -11.59 5.15 6.49
C HIS A 288 -12.25 3.81 6.87
N ALA A 289 -12.63 3.00 5.87
CA ALA A 289 -13.28 1.71 6.11
C ALA A 289 -12.38 0.75 6.88
N GLY A 290 -11.10 0.61 6.46
CA GLY A 290 -10.14 -0.29 7.06
C GLY A 290 -9.81 0.08 8.51
N LEU A 291 -9.54 1.36 8.79
CA LEU A 291 -9.25 1.82 10.16
C LEU A 291 -10.46 1.64 11.07
N ASN A 292 -11.64 2.09 10.66
CA ASN A 292 -12.84 1.97 11.48
C ASN A 292 -13.21 0.50 11.75
N PHE A 293 -13.15 -0.36 10.74
CA PHE A 293 -13.44 -1.78 10.92
C PHE A 293 -12.42 -2.44 11.86
N ALA A 294 -11.13 -2.15 11.70
CA ALA A 294 -10.09 -2.70 12.57
C ALA A 294 -10.25 -2.24 14.03
N ALA A 295 -10.65 -0.99 14.26
CA ALA A 295 -10.89 -0.45 15.60
C ALA A 295 -12.09 -1.13 16.27
N VAL A 296 -13.24 -1.16 15.59
CA VAL A 296 -14.49 -1.74 16.12
C VAL A 296 -14.37 -3.25 16.34
N MET A 297 -13.69 -3.95 15.44
CA MET A 297 -13.50 -5.40 15.55
C MET A 297 -12.32 -5.79 16.44
N GLU A 298 -11.56 -4.80 16.93
CA GLU A 298 -10.35 -5.01 17.71
C GLU A 298 -9.44 -6.01 16.98
N ALA A 299 -9.01 -5.66 15.77
CA ALA A 299 -8.20 -6.53 14.93
C ALA A 299 -6.70 -6.26 15.16
N PRO A 300 -5.84 -7.30 15.27
CA PRO A 300 -4.39 -7.15 15.43
C PRO A 300 -3.72 -6.75 14.11
N VAL A 301 -3.88 -5.49 13.69
CA VAL A 301 -3.34 -4.95 12.44
C VAL A 301 -2.47 -3.71 12.68
N ILE A 302 -1.35 -3.64 11.98
CA ILE A 302 -0.50 -2.45 11.93
C ILE A 302 -0.74 -1.74 10.60
N PHE A 303 -1.27 -0.52 10.65
CA PHE A 303 -1.32 0.37 9.50
C PHE A 303 -0.02 1.18 9.45
N PHE A 304 0.83 0.90 8.47
CA PHE A 304 2.12 1.56 8.31
C PHE A 304 2.06 2.58 7.16
N CYS A 305 1.92 3.85 7.51
CA CYS A 305 1.86 4.96 6.56
C CYS A 305 3.25 5.53 6.28
N ARG A 306 3.68 5.46 5.03
CA ARG A 306 4.86 6.11 4.47
C ARG A 306 4.48 7.49 3.96
N ASN A 307 4.73 8.50 4.76
CA ASN A 307 4.51 9.88 4.37
C ASN A 307 5.80 10.43 3.78
N ASN A 308 5.89 10.41 2.44
CA ASN A 308 7.09 10.80 1.70
C ASN A 308 6.98 12.21 1.07
N GLY A 309 5.90 12.93 1.42
CA GLY A 309 5.61 14.29 0.97
C GLY A 309 4.86 14.40 -0.36
N TRP A 310 4.73 13.30 -1.12
CA TRP A 310 4.29 13.37 -2.53
C TRP A 310 3.49 12.18 -3.03
N ALA A 311 2.27 12.45 -3.51
CA ALA A 311 1.45 11.51 -4.29
C ALA A 311 1.54 11.84 -5.79
N ILE A 312 2.41 11.14 -6.53
CA ILE A 312 2.81 11.48 -7.90
C ILE A 312 3.38 12.91 -7.94
N SER A 313 2.58 13.90 -8.36
CA SER A 313 2.92 15.32 -8.41
C SER A 313 2.22 16.17 -7.34
N THR A 314 1.36 15.57 -6.52
CA THR A 314 0.55 16.27 -5.51
C THR A 314 1.33 16.31 -4.20
N HIS A 315 1.61 17.51 -3.70
CA HIS A 315 2.28 17.68 -2.40
C HIS A 315 1.29 17.46 -1.25
N VAL A 316 1.78 17.03 -0.08
CA VAL A 316 0.94 16.77 1.11
C VAL A 316 0.05 17.95 1.53
N SER A 317 0.47 19.20 1.26
CA SER A 317 -0.35 20.40 1.52
C SER A 317 -1.64 20.48 0.69
N GLU A 318 -1.66 19.80 -0.45
CA GLU A 318 -2.84 19.64 -1.31
C GLU A 318 -3.58 18.34 -1.02
N GLN A 319 -2.97 17.43 -0.24
CA GLN A 319 -3.54 16.12 0.09
C GLN A 319 -4.43 16.17 1.34
N PHE A 320 -3.96 16.79 2.43
CA PHE A 320 -4.73 16.94 3.66
C PHE A 320 -4.29 18.17 4.45
N ARG A 321 -5.15 18.61 5.38
CA ARG A 321 -4.89 19.78 6.27
C ARG A 321 -4.58 19.39 7.71
N SER A 322 -4.71 18.11 8.05
CA SER A 322 -4.40 17.59 9.39
C SER A 322 -2.90 17.63 9.67
N ASP A 323 -2.51 17.55 10.95
CA ASP A 323 -1.12 17.32 11.35
C ASP A 323 -0.67 15.90 10.97
N GLY A 324 -0.45 15.68 9.67
CA GLY A 324 -0.13 14.37 9.11
C GLY A 324 -1.26 13.36 9.25
N ILE A 325 -0.87 12.10 9.22
CA ILE A 325 -1.75 10.94 9.29
C ILE A 325 -1.89 10.42 10.72
N VAL A 326 -0.87 10.65 11.57
CA VAL A 326 -0.85 10.19 12.97
C VAL A 326 -2.08 10.61 13.78
N VAL A 327 -2.57 11.85 13.59
CA VAL A 327 -3.77 12.37 14.28
C VAL A 327 -5.07 11.69 13.82
N LYS A 328 -5.11 11.14 12.60
CA LYS A 328 -6.30 10.46 12.09
C LYS A 328 -6.62 9.22 12.92
N GLY A 329 -5.60 8.51 13.42
CA GLY A 329 -5.82 7.33 14.25
C GLY A 329 -6.57 7.65 15.56
N GLN A 330 -6.32 8.80 16.19
CA GLN A 330 -7.06 9.23 17.39
C GLN A 330 -8.57 9.34 17.10
N GLY A 331 -8.94 9.85 15.93
CA GLY A 331 -10.34 9.95 15.50
C GLY A 331 -11.05 8.60 15.32
N TYR A 332 -10.31 7.49 15.20
CA TYR A 332 -10.85 6.13 15.12
C TYR A 332 -10.64 5.32 16.43
N GLY A 333 -10.10 5.94 17.48
CA GLY A 333 -9.74 5.22 18.71
C GLY A 333 -8.51 4.29 18.54
N ILE A 334 -7.65 4.57 17.58
CA ILE A 334 -6.45 3.79 17.26
C ILE A 334 -5.22 4.48 17.86
N ARG A 335 -4.37 3.72 18.55
CA ARG A 335 -3.09 4.25 19.04
C ARG A 335 -2.17 4.54 17.86
N SER A 336 -1.60 5.74 17.85
CA SER A 336 -0.78 6.21 16.75
C SER A 336 0.58 6.72 17.21
N ILE A 337 1.60 6.50 16.39
CA ILE A 337 2.94 7.07 16.58
C ILE A 337 3.47 7.64 15.26
N ARG A 338 4.21 8.74 15.34
CA ARG A 338 4.97 9.31 14.23
C ARG A 338 6.45 9.00 14.43
N VAL A 339 7.13 8.51 13.39
CA VAL A 339 8.52 8.06 13.44
C VAL A 339 9.34 8.68 12.31
N ASP A 340 10.63 8.90 12.56
CA ASP A 340 11.58 9.28 11.51
C ASP A 340 11.83 8.05 10.62
N GLY A 341 11.23 8.03 9.43
CA GLY A 341 11.29 6.91 8.50
C GLY A 341 12.69 6.67 7.92
N ASN A 342 13.58 7.66 7.99
CA ASN A 342 14.95 7.47 7.54
C ASN A 342 15.80 6.74 8.62
N ASP A 343 15.24 6.52 9.82
CA ASP A 343 15.96 6.07 11.02
C ASP A 343 15.60 4.60 11.21
N ALA A 344 16.49 3.74 10.74
CA ALA A 344 16.24 2.31 10.80
C ALA A 344 16.04 1.81 12.24
N LEU A 345 16.68 2.42 13.25
CA LEU A 345 16.46 2.00 14.65
C LEU A 345 15.11 2.48 15.16
N ALA A 346 14.71 3.71 14.85
CA ALA A 346 13.39 4.22 15.26
C ALA A 346 12.25 3.44 14.60
N VAL A 347 12.36 3.13 13.31
CA VAL A 347 11.39 2.30 12.58
C VAL A 347 11.33 0.90 13.18
N TYR A 348 12.48 0.26 13.40
CA TYR A 348 12.55 -1.08 14.00
C TYR A 348 11.88 -1.10 15.39
N ALA A 349 12.23 -0.15 16.26
CA ALA A 349 11.70 -0.04 17.61
C ALA A 349 10.17 0.16 17.61
N ALA A 350 9.68 1.10 16.81
CA ALA A 350 8.26 1.40 16.74
C ALA A 350 7.43 0.24 16.18
N VAL A 351 7.92 -0.46 15.15
CA VAL A 351 7.22 -1.62 14.59
C VAL A 351 7.26 -2.80 15.55
N SER A 352 8.37 -3.02 16.25
CA SER A 352 8.49 -4.09 17.25
C SER A 352 7.48 -3.88 18.37
N ALA A 353 7.42 -2.67 18.94
CA ALA A 353 6.45 -2.31 19.98
C ALA A 353 5.00 -2.38 19.46
N ALA A 354 4.74 -1.87 18.24
CA ALA A 354 3.42 -1.93 17.63
C ALA A 354 2.94 -3.37 17.40
N ARG A 355 3.84 -4.27 16.99
CA ARG A 355 3.55 -5.69 16.82
C ARG A 355 3.16 -6.35 18.13
N GLU A 356 3.94 -6.11 19.18
CA GLU A 356 3.66 -6.66 20.52
C GLU A 356 2.32 -6.15 21.05
N MET A 357 2.07 -4.83 20.97
CA MET A 357 0.79 -4.24 21.36
C MET A 357 -0.37 -4.81 20.55
N ALA A 358 -0.24 -4.86 19.21
CA ALA A 358 -1.32 -5.33 18.34
C ALA A 358 -1.71 -6.79 18.65
N ILE A 359 -0.73 -7.65 18.91
CA ILE A 359 -0.98 -9.07 19.22
C ILE A 359 -1.50 -9.25 20.65
N ASN A 360 -0.92 -8.58 21.64
CA ASN A 360 -1.28 -8.78 23.04
C ASN A 360 -2.63 -8.15 23.39
N GLU A 361 -2.89 -6.96 22.85
CA GLU A 361 -4.12 -6.21 23.13
C GLU A 361 -5.21 -6.45 22.10
N GLN A 362 -4.89 -7.17 21.01
CA GLN A 362 -5.80 -7.42 19.90
C GLN A 362 -6.39 -6.10 19.38
N ARG A 363 -5.56 -5.09 19.15
CA ARG A 363 -6.00 -3.76 18.72
C ARG A 363 -5.16 -3.25 17.56
N PRO A 364 -5.73 -2.42 16.68
CA PRO A 364 -4.97 -1.83 15.60
C PRO A 364 -3.97 -0.79 16.12
N ILE A 365 -2.86 -0.64 15.41
CA ILE A 365 -1.87 0.43 15.63
C ILE A 365 -1.63 1.18 14.32
N LEU A 366 -1.50 2.50 14.39
CA LEU A 366 -1.13 3.35 13.24
C LEU A 366 0.28 3.91 13.41
N ILE A 367 1.15 3.67 12.44
CA ILE A 367 2.50 4.25 12.38
C ILE A 367 2.57 5.21 11.19
N GLU A 368 2.92 6.46 11.43
CA GLU A 368 3.29 7.41 10.37
C GLU A 368 4.82 7.54 10.32
N ALA A 369 5.45 6.95 9.30
CA ALA A 369 6.87 7.13 9.02
C ALA A 369 7.06 8.31 8.06
N LEU A 370 7.68 9.39 8.57
CA LEU A 370 8.05 10.54 7.77
C LEU A 370 9.34 10.26 7.01
N THR A 371 9.31 10.43 5.69
CA THR A 371 10.46 10.20 4.81
C THR A 371 10.39 11.16 3.62
N TYR A 372 11.26 10.95 2.63
CA TYR A 372 11.25 11.71 1.39
C TYR A 372 11.44 10.82 0.18
N ARG A 373 10.60 11.02 -0.85
CA ARG A 373 10.70 10.28 -2.11
C ARG A 373 11.79 10.89 -2.99
N VAL A 374 13.03 10.41 -2.83
CA VAL A 374 14.19 10.91 -3.58
C VAL A 374 14.06 10.62 -5.08
N GLY A 375 13.59 9.42 -5.43
CA GLY A 375 13.36 9.04 -6.83
C GLY A 375 12.14 9.71 -7.47
N HIS A 376 12.00 9.55 -8.79
CA HIS A 376 10.74 9.83 -9.49
C HIS A 376 9.60 8.95 -8.95
N HIS A 377 8.35 9.33 -9.23
CA HIS A 377 7.23 8.47 -8.86
C HIS A 377 7.35 7.10 -9.52
N SER A 378 7.69 7.04 -10.81
CA SER A 378 7.88 5.82 -11.59
C SER A 378 8.83 6.07 -12.76
N THR A 379 9.15 5.03 -13.53
CA THR A 379 9.82 5.21 -14.83
C THR A 379 9.00 5.98 -15.87
N SER A 380 7.70 6.20 -15.61
CA SER A 380 6.81 7.00 -16.46
C SER A 380 6.64 8.44 -15.97
N ASP A 381 7.29 8.80 -14.87
CA ASP A 381 7.21 10.12 -14.25
C ASP A 381 8.52 10.89 -14.40
N ASP A 382 8.41 12.21 -14.45
CA ASP A 382 9.54 13.13 -14.41
C ASP A 382 9.29 14.18 -13.34
N SER A 383 9.95 13.99 -12.21
CA SER A 383 9.72 14.80 -11.04
C SER A 383 10.37 16.17 -11.06
N THR A 384 11.28 16.42 -12.00
CA THR A 384 11.93 17.74 -12.15
C THR A 384 10.95 18.82 -12.61
N LYS A 385 9.77 18.41 -13.08
CA LYS A 385 8.70 19.31 -13.54
C LYS A 385 7.88 19.94 -12.41
N TYR A 386 7.94 19.39 -11.21
CA TYR A 386 7.08 19.81 -10.09
C TYR A 386 7.78 19.81 -8.73
N ARG A 387 9.10 19.54 -8.67
CA ARG A 387 9.93 19.60 -7.46
C ARG A 387 11.25 20.29 -7.77
N GLU A 388 11.74 21.06 -6.82
CA GLU A 388 13.04 21.72 -6.92
C GLU A 388 14.19 20.71 -6.74
N LEU A 389 15.25 20.87 -7.53
CA LEU A 389 16.41 19.95 -7.48
C LEU A 389 17.16 20.04 -6.15
N ASP A 390 17.29 21.25 -5.59
CA ASP A 390 17.97 21.49 -4.31
C ASP A 390 17.28 20.75 -3.15
N GLU A 391 15.95 20.65 -3.19
CA GLU A 391 15.15 19.87 -2.23
C GLU A 391 15.50 18.38 -2.33
N ILE A 392 15.54 17.84 -3.54
CA ILE A 392 15.87 16.43 -3.79
C ILE A 392 17.29 16.12 -3.34
N ASP A 393 18.26 16.99 -3.65
CA ASP A 393 19.67 16.80 -3.31
C ASP A 393 19.91 16.89 -1.80
N TYR A 394 19.20 17.78 -1.09
CA TYR A 394 19.23 17.84 0.37
C TYR A 394 18.84 16.50 1.00
N TRP A 395 17.76 15.88 0.55
CA TRP A 395 17.32 14.58 1.07
C TRP A 395 18.23 13.43 0.64
N LYS A 396 18.69 13.46 -0.61
CA LYS A 396 19.56 12.43 -1.18
C LYS A 396 20.93 12.37 -0.51
N MET A 397 21.53 13.52 -0.20
CA MET A 397 22.87 13.63 0.35
C MET A 397 22.88 13.84 1.86
N GLY A 398 22.08 14.78 2.37
CA GLY A 398 22.09 15.20 3.76
C GLY A 398 21.27 14.32 4.71
N ARG A 399 20.22 13.63 4.22
CA ARG A 399 19.31 12.83 5.04
C ARG A 399 19.05 11.42 4.51
N ASN A 400 20.10 10.81 3.94
CA ASN A 400 20.01 9.48 3.38
C ASN A 400 19.92 8.39 4.48
N PRO A 401 18.88 7.53 4.48
CA PRO A 401 18.73 6.48 5.49
C PRO A 401 19.89 5.47 5.50
N VAL A 402 20.40 5.10 4.32
CA VAL A 402 21.49 4.13 4.17
C VAL A 402 22.79 4.68 4.75
N ASN A 403 23.11 5.94 4.47
CA ASN A 403 24.32 6.58 5.00
C ASN A 403 24.22 6.77 6.52
N ARG A 404 23.07 7.24 7.02
CA ARG A 404 22.85 7.40 8.47
C ARG A 404 23.05 6.08 9.22
N PHE A 405 22.48 5.00 8.70
CA PHE A 405 22.63 3.69 9.32
C PHE A 405 24.04 3.11 9.14
N ARG A 406 24.70 3.36 8.01
CA ARG A 406 26.11 3.00 7.80
C ARG A 406 27.00 3.60 8.88
N ASN A 407 26.88 4.90 9.13
CA ASN A 407 27.69 5.60 10.13
C ASN A 407 27.53 4.96 11.51
N TRP A 408 26.31 4.60 11.89
CA TRP A 408 26.03 3.92 13.14
C TRP A 408 26.68 2.53 13.21
N VAL A 409 26.54 1.69 12.17
CA VAL A 409 27.15 0.35 12.17
C VAL A 409 28.69 0.43 12.16
N GLN A 410 29.25 1.42 11.46
CA GLN A 410 30.69 1.68 11.43
C GLN A 410 31.22 2.20 12.78
N SER A 411 30.50 3.11 13.44
CA SER A 411 30.92 3.65 14.75
C SER A 411 30.93 2.58 15.85
N ASN A 412 30.10 1.54 15.70
CA ASN A 412 30.11 0.36 16.58
C ASN A 412 31.21 -0.66 16.23
N GLY A 413 32.02 -0.43 15.18
CA GLY A 413 33.08 -1.33 14.74
C GLY A 413 32.56 -2.61 14.05
N TRP A 414 31.34 -2.59 13.52
CA TRP A 414 30.70 -3.76 12.91
C TRP A 414 30.79 -3.80 11.39
N TRP A 415 31.21 -2.71 10.75
CA TRP A 415 31.32 -2.58 9.31
C TRP A 415 32.58 -1.83 8.89
N THR A 416 33.16 -2.20 7.75
CA THR A 416 34.39 -1.59 7.20
C THR A 416 34.23 -1.19 5.73
N GLU A 417 35.10 -0.29 5.25
CA GLU A 417 35.15 0.12 3.84
C GLU A 417 35.43 -1.04 2.88
N GLN A 418 36.21 -2.02 3.33
CA GLN A 418 36.49 -3.23 2.55
C GLN A 418 35.21 -4.05 2.37
N GLN A 419 34.47 -4.30 3.48
CA GLN A 419 33.20 -5.02 3.43
C GLN A 419 32.15 -4.30 2.58
N GLU A 420 32.13 -2.97 2.63
CA GLU A 420 31.28 -2.14 1.76
C GLU A 420 31.55 -2.43 0.28
N THR A 421 32.82 -2.35 -0.11
CA THR A 421 33.24 -2.53 -1.51
C THR A 421 32.94 -3.95 -2.00
N GLU A 422 33.25 -4.96 -1.18
CA GLU A 422 32.97 -6.36 -1.47
C GLU A 422 31.46 -6.62 -1.63
N LEU A 423 30.64 -6.09 -0.72
CA LEU A 423 29.19 -6.23 -0.76
C LEU A 423 28.62 -5.62 -2.05
N ARG A 424 28.96 -4.37 -2.35
CA ARG A 424 28.44 -3.67 -3.54
C ARG A 424 28.82 -4.39 -4.84
N ASN A 425 30.06 -4.86 -4.95
CA ASN A 425 30.53 -5.59 -6.13
C ASN A 425 29.83 -6.95 -6.27
N SER A 426 29.67 -7.68 -5.16
CA SER A 426 28.95 -8.95 -5.13
C SER A 426 27.50 -8.81 -5.57
N ILE A 427 26.77 -7.82 -5.02
CA ILE A 427 25.36 -7.57 -5.37
C ILE A 427 25.22 -7.22 -6.85
N ARG A 428 26.07 -6.33 -7.38
CA ARG A 428 26.05 -5.97 -8.82
C ARG A 428 26.24 -7.19 -9.70
N LYS A 429 27.20 -8.07 -9.37
CA LYS A 429 27.44 -9.31 -10.11
C LYS A 429 26.22 -10.23 -10.06
N GLN A 430 25.63 -10.43 -8.88
CA GLN A 430 24.44 -11.26 -8.69
C GLN A 430 23.23 -10.72 -9.47
N LEU A 431 22.99 -9.41 -9.45
CA LEU A 431 21.89 -8.79 -10.20
C LEU A 431 22.06 -8.92 -11.70
N LEU A 432 23.27 -8.65 -12.22
CA LEU A 432 23.55 -8.80 -13.65
C LEU A 432 23.34 -10.26 -14.09
N GLN A 433 23.79 -11.22 -13.29
CA GLN A 433 23.54 -12.63 -13.54
C GLN A 433 22.04 -12.95 -13.50
N ALA A 434 21.32 -12.45 -12.50
CA ALA A 434 19.88 -12.70 -12.34
C ALA A 434 19.06 -12.16 -13.53
N ILE A 435 19.40 -10.96 -14.00
CA ILE A 435 18.80 -10.36 -15.19
C ILE A 435 19.12 -11.18 -16.44
N GLN A 436 20.38 -11.58 -16.65
CA GLN A 436 20.76 -12.40 -17.81
C GLN A 436 20.04 -13.75 -17.85
N VAL A 437 19.86 -14.38 -16.68
CA VAL A 437 19.10 -15.63 -16.57
C VAL A 437 17.62 -15.35 -16.85
N ALA A 438 17.05 -14.30 -16.27
CA ALA A 438 15.63 -13.97 -16.43
C ALA A 438 15.27 -13.63 -17.88
N GLU A 439 16.16 -12.98 -18.62
CA GLU A 439 16.00 -12.65 -20.03
C GLU A 439 16.04 -13.85 -20.97
N LYS A 440 16.94 -14.79 -20.69
CA LYS A 440 17.07 -16.03 -21.47
C LYS A 440 15.97 -17.03 -21.15
N THR A 441 15.30 -16.86 -20.02
CA THR A 441 14.20 -17.71 -19.60
C THR A 441 12.98 -17.41 -20.45
N GLU A 442 12.41 -18.46 -21.05
CA GLU A 442 11.20 -18.38 -21.87
C GLU A 442 10.02 -17.76 -21.11
N LYS A 443 9.09 -17.19 -21.88
CA LYS A 443 7.82 -16.71 -21.33
C LYS A 443 6.93 -17.89 -20.89
N PRO A 444 5.96 -17.66 -19.99
CA PRO A 444 4.96 -18.66 -19.65
C PRO A 444 4.22 -19.16 -20.90
N PRO A 445 3.78 -20.43 -20.91
CA PRO A 445 2.99 -20.94 -22.02
C PRO A 445 1.64 -20.23 -22.12
N LEU A 446 1.07 -20.19 -23.32
CA LEU A 446 -0.19 -19.50 -23.61
C LEU A 446 -1.37 -19.95 -22.73
N THR A 447 -1.37 -21.21 -22.30
CA THR A 447 -2.38 -21.79 -21.41
C THR A 447 -2.50 -21.03 -20.09
N GLU A 448 -1.41 -20.45 -19.61
CA GLU A 448 -1.41 -19.70 -18.36
C GLU A 448 -2.17 -18.38 -18.45
N LEU A 449 -2.54 -17.93 -19.65
CA LEU A 449 -3.45 -16.80 -19.81
C LEU A 449 -4.88 -17.12 -19.34
N PHE A 450 -5.31 -18.37 -19.47
CA PHE A 450 -6.70 -18.79 -19.20
C PHE A 450 -6.86 -19.51 -17.85
N SER A 451 -5.77 -20.05 -17.30
CA SER A 451 -5.77 -20.70 -15.98
C SER A 451 -5.91 -19.68 -14.83
N ASP A 452 -6.36 -20.14 -13.67
CA ASP A 452 -6.57 -19.37 -12.42
C ASP A 452 -7.51 -18.15 -12.51
N VAL A 453 -8.24 -17.95 -13.61
CA VAL A 453 -9.40 -17.04 -13.64
C VAL A 453 -10.47 -17.54 -12.67
N TYR A 454 -10.66 -18.86 -12.65
CA TYR A 454 -11.40 -19.62 -11.66
C TYR A 454 -10.53 -20.81 -11.22
N ASP A 455 -10.89 -21.45 -10.10
CA ASP A 455 -10.19 -22.66 -9.61
C ASP A 455 -10.27 -23.81 -10.63
N HIS A 456 -11.41 -23.91 -11.33
CA HIS A 456 -11.58 -24.78 -12.49
C HIS A 456 -12.05 -23.95 -13.69
N PRO A 457 -11.40 -24.07 -14.86
CA PRO A 457 -11.79 -23.30 -16.03
C PRO A 457 -13.20 -23.71 -16.49
N PRO A 458 -14.15 -22.76 -16.62
CA PRO A 458 -15.45 -23.05 -17.20
C PRO A 458 -15.29 -23.33 -18.71
N SER A 459 -16.24 -24.07 -19.30
CA SER A 459 -16.15 -24.52 -20.70
C SER A 459 -15.94 -23.39 -21.70
N ASN A 460 -16.51 -22.21 -21.43
CA ASN A 460 -16.33 -21.04 -22.30
C ASN A 460 -14.88 -20.51 -22.31
N LEU A 461 -14.10 -20.66 -21.22
CA LEU A 461 -12.68 -20.32 -21.22
C LEU A 461 -11.85 -21.37 -21.97
N GLU A 462 -12.19 -22.65 -21.84
CA GLU A 462 -11.56 -23.72 -22.61
C GLU A 462 -11.78 -23.54 -24.12
N GLU A 463 -13.01 -23.20 -24.53
CA GLU A 463 -13.35 -22.87 -25.92
C GLU A 463 -12.55 -21.66 -26.44
N GLN A 464 -12.38 -20.61 -25.62
CA GLN A 464 -11.57 -19.44 -25.96
C GLN A 464 -10.08 -19.79 -26.12
N GLU A 465 -9.54 -20.64 -25.26
CA GLU A 465 -8.16 -21.12 -25.39
C GLU A 465 -7.95 -21.87 -26.71
N ILE A 466 -8.86 -22.80 -27.03
CA ILE A 466 -8.83 -23.55 -28.29
C ILE A 466 -8.93 -22.60 -29.48
N GLN A 467 -9.83 -21.62 -29.43
CA GLN A 467 -9.99 -20.62 -30.49
C GLN A 467 -8.72 -19.78 -30.70
N LEU A 468 -8.04 -19.39 -29.62
CA LEU A 468 -6.80 -18.63 -29.69
C LEU A 468 -5.67 -19.47 -30.31
N ARG A 469 -5.49 -20.72 -29.86
CA ARG A 469 -4.50 -21.65 -30.43
C ARG A 469 -4.73 -21.89 -31.92
N GLN A 470 -5.99 -22.08 -32.34
CA GLN A 470 -6.35 -22.21 -33.75
C GLN A 470 -6.04 -20.94 -34.55
N THR A 471 -6.24 -19.76 -33.95
CA THR A 471 -5.94 -18.47 -34.59
C THR A 471 -4.44 -18.29 -34.79
N ILE A 472 -3.62 -18.61 -33.78
CA ILE A 472 -2.16 -18.56 -33.89
C ILE A 472 -1.65 -19.53 -34.96
N ASN A 473 -2.21 -20.75 -35.03
CA ASN A 473 -1.86 -21.72 -36.07
C ASN A 473 -2.20 -21.25 -37.49
N ARG A 474 -3.28 -20.47 -37.66
CA ARG A 474 -3.66 -19.88 -38.97
C ARG A 474 -2.79 -18.67 -39.33
N HIS A 475 -2.33 -17.92 -38.33
CA HIS A 475 -1.64 -16.65 -38.49
C HIS A 475 -0.30 -16.61 -37.73
N PRO A 476 0.63 -17.57 -37.94
CA PRO A 476 1.84 -17.68 -37.11
C PRO A 476 2.77 -16.46 -37.22
N ASN A 477 2.75 -15.77 -38.36
CA ASN A 477 3.58 -14.58 -38.60
C ASN A 477 3.09 -13.33 -37.85
N ASP A 478 1.85 -13.33 -37.34
CA ASP A 478 1.26 -12.20 -36.63
C ASP A 478 1.59 -12.23 -35.11
N TYR A 479 2.20 -13.32 -34.63
CA TYR A 479 2.56 -13.52 -33.22
C TYR A 479 4.08 -13.62 -33.04
N PRO A 480 4.61 -13.29 -31.84
CA PRO A 480 6.03 -13.48 -31.54
C PRO A 480 6.44 -14.94 -31.69
N CYS A 481 7.60 -15.20 -32.30
CA CYS A 481 8.10 -16.56 -32.60
C CYS A 481 8.32 -17.45 -31.36
N HIS A 482 8.30 -16.87 -30.15
CA HIS A 482 8.46 -17.57 -28.88
C HIS A 482 7.12 -18.05 -28.29
N VAL A 483 5.99 -17.70 -28.89
CA VAL A 483 4.67 -18.21 -28.49
C VAL A 483 4.51 -19.60 -29.10
N SER A 484 4.90 -20.64 -28.37
CA SER A 484 4.62 -22.02 -28.76
C SER A 484 3.15 -22.34 -28.54
N VAL A 485 2.48 -22.84 -29.58
CA VAL A 485 1.09 -23.30 -29.56
C VAL A 485 0.94 -24.60 -28.78
#